data_AF-A0AAU5TK55-F1
#
_entry.id   AF-A0AAU5TK55-F1
#
_cell.length_a   1.000
_cell.length_b   1.000
_cell.length_c   1.000
_cell.angle_alpha   90.00
_cell.angle_beta   90.00
_cell.angle_gamma   90.00
#
_symmetry.space_group_name_H-M   'P 1'
#
loop_
_entity.id
_entity.type
_entity.pdbx_description
1 polymer ?
#
loop_
_entity_poly.entity_id
_entity_poly.type
_entity_poly.pdbx_seq_one_letter_code
_entity_poly.pdbx_strand_id
1 'polypeptide(L)'
;MTHTQSDDQARARTVYLLFAHEPYYPGPGTTEINTTVVAAGTLLHPRVLQPDGAHIHALLAHGRRPGEIIPLSTLTHELDGGTGWPTVGDWERVTTDLVHLVRHGDCDALSLGLPDLARALICAGPHSHVRAIDAASGQSMVYGATERAAVLADVEKFLAGLVAERDLWPGEGLLGHA
;
A
#
# COMPACT_ATOMS: atom_id res chain seq x y z
N MET A 1 -21.66 -26.60 3.44
CA MET A 1 -20.90 -26.10 4.60
C MET A 1 -19.43 -26.43 4.39
N THR A 2 -18.69 -25.56 3.69
CA THR A 2 -17.25 -25.71 3.40
C THR A 2 -16.54 -24.37 3.19
N HIS A 3 -17.25 -23.23 3.28
CA HIS A 3 -16.68 -21.90 3.03
C HIS A 3 -15.77 -21.40 4.17
N THR A 4 -15.96 -21.87 5.39
CA THR A 4 -15.34 -21.27 6.58
C THR A 4 -13.83 -21.54 6.69
N GLN A 5 -13.29 -22.59 6.06
CA GLN A 5 -11.89 -22.98 6.24
C GLN A 5 -10.93 -22.31 5.24
N SER A 6 -11.39 -22.00 4.02
CA SER A 6 -10.61 -21.23 3.03
C SER A 6 -10.52 -19.76 3.40
N ASP A 7 -11.58 -19.18 3.94
CA ASP A 7 -11.61 -17.79 4.37
C ASP A 7 -10.69 -17.56 5.59
N ASP A 8 -10.62 -18.52 6.54
CA ASP A 8 -9.71 -18.45 7.70
C ASP A 8 -8.22 -18.67 7.34
N GLN A 9 -7.93 -19.45 6.28
CA GLN A 9 -6.55 -19.62 5.76
C GLN A 9 -6.10 -18.44 4.89
N ALA A 10 -7.01 -17.81 4.15
CA ALA A 10 -6.74 -16.56 3.44
C ALA A 10 -6.46 -15.43 4.45
N ARG A 11 -7.27 -15.37 5.52
CA ARG A 11 -7.13 -14.47 6.67
C ARG A 11 -5.78 -14.56 7.38
N ALA A 12 -5.19 -15.75 7.48
CA ALA A 12 -3.87 -15.95 8.09
C ALA A 12 -2.66 -15.68 7.18
N ARG A 13 -2.87 -15.20 5.93
CA ARG A 13 -1.80 -14.99 4.93
C ARG A 13 -1.79 -13.62 4.27
N THR A 14 -2.72 -12.73 4.62
CA THR A 14 -2.85 -11.42 3.98
C THR A 14 -1.60 -10.57 4.22
N VAL A 15 -0.97 -10.17 3.13
CA VAL A 15 0.03 -9.09 3.10
C VAL A 15 -0.66 -7.83 2.60
N TYR A 16 -0.12 -6.68 2.94
CA TYR A 16 -0.74 -5.39 2.65
C TYR A 16 0.15 -4.56 1.72
N LEU A 17 -0.45 -3.93 0.72
CA LEU A 17 0.24 -2.96 -0.13
C LEU A 17 0.00 -1.56 0.43
N LEU A 18 1.08 -0.82 0.70
CA LEU A 18 1.06 0.60 1.06
C LEU A 18 1.55 1.43 -0.12
N PHE A 19 0.78 2.44 -0.54
CA PHE A 19 1.17 3.33 -1.62
C PHE A 19 0.68 4.76 -1.37
N ALA A 20 1.51 5.73 -1.73
CA ALA A 20 1.10 7.13 -1.82
C ALA A 20 0.45 7.39 -3.18
N HIS A 21 -0.46 8.35 -3.22
CA HIS A 21 -1.16 8.76 -4.43
C HIS A 21 -1.43 10.27 -4.40
N GLU A 22 -1.98 10.80 -5.49
CA GLU A 22 -2.41 12.20 -5.55
C GLU A 22 -3.42 12.49 -4.41
N PRO A 23 -3.23 13.56 -3.63
CA PRO A 23 -4.10 13.85 -2.51
C PRO A 23 -5.55 14.14 -2.92
N TYR A 24 -6.51 13.70 -2.10
CA TYR A 24 -7.92 14.05 -2.27
C TYR A 24 -8.62 14.21 -0.92
N TYR A 25 -9.80 14.84 -0.94
CA TYR A 25 -10.64 15.03 0.25
C TYR A 25 -11.92 14.20 0.09
N PRO A 26 -12.18 13.22 0.98
CA PRO A 26 -13.39 12.40 0.92
C PRO A 26 -14.70 13.20 1.03
N GLY A 27 -14.68 14.37 1.67
CA GLY A 27 -15.83 15.26 1.72
C GLY A 27 -15.51 16.63 2.32
N PRO A 28 -16.49 17.54 2.40
CA PRO A 28 -16.31 18.84 3.02
C PRO A 28 -15.89 18.71 4.50
N GLY A 29 -14.81 19.37 4.89
CA GLY A 29 -14.32 19.39 6.27
C GLY A 29 -13.56 18.11 6.71
N THR A 30 -13.31 17.17 5.80
CA THR A 30 -12.46 16.00 6.10
C THR A 30 -10.98 16.35 5.98
N THR A 31 -10.14 15.52 6.58
CA THR A 31 -8.69 15.59 6.35
C THR A 31 -8.34 15.13 4.93
N GLU A 32 -7.23 15.63 4.42
CA GLU A 32 -6.63 15.16 3.17
C GLU A 32 -6.25 13.68 3.29
N ILE A 33 -6.44 12.91 2.22
CA ILE A 33 -5.97 11.53 2.07
C ILE A 33 -4.97 11.51 0.93
N ASN A 34 -3.76 11.00 1.19
CA ASN A 34 -2.67 10.95 0.21
C ASN A 34 -1.92 9.61 0.21
N THR A 35 -2.37 8.67 1.03
CA THR A 35 -1.73 7.38 1.26
C THR A 35 -2.81 6.34 1.56
N THR A 36 -2.69 5.15 0.98
CA THR A 36 -3.66 4.07 1.16
C THR A 36 -2.95 2.74 1.43
N VAL A 37 -3.54 1.92 2.32
CA VAL A 37 -3.19 0.51 2.52
C VAL A 37 -4.37 -0.36 2.12
N VAL A 38 -4.12 -1.37 1.29
CA VAL A 38 -5.10 -2.39 0.89
C VAL A 38 -4.57 -3.79 1.17
N ALA A 39 -5.46 -4.76 1.35
CA ALA A 39 -5.08 -6.17 1.27
C ALA A 39 -4.50 -6.44 -0.13
N ALA A 40 -3.42 -7.22 -0.23
CA ALA A 40 -2.82 -7.50 -1.54
C ALA A 40 -3.82 -8.16 -2.50
N GLY A 41 -4.76 -8.97 -1.99
CA GLY A 41 -5.83 -9.57 -2.78
C GLY A 41 -6.66 -8.58 -3.60
N THR A 42 -6.74 -7.30 -3.20
CA THR A 42 -7.42 -6.25 -3.97
C THR A 42 -6.82 -6.05 -5.37
N LEU A 43 -5.54 -6.38 -5.55
CA LEU A 43 -4.88 -6.35 -6.87
C LEU A 43 -5.45 -7.37 -7.87
N LEU A 44 -6.17 -8.38 -7.38
CA LEU A 44 -6.84 -9.39 -8.22
C LEU A 44 -8.26 -8.97 -8.59
N HIS A 45 -8.70 -7.77 -8.19
CA HIS A 45 -10.02 -7.28 -8.50
C HIS A 45 -10.15 -7.00 -10.02
N PRO A 46 -11.27 -7.37 -10.68
CA PRO A 46 -11.42 -7.20 -12.14
C PRO A 46 -11.36 -5.77 -12.67
N ARG A 47 -11.55 -4.77 -11.79
CA ARG A 47 -11.42 -3.35 -12.15
C ARG A 47 -9.99 -2.80 -11.99
N VAL A 48 -9.06 -3.59 -11.43
CA VAL A 48 -7.63 -3.28 -11.50
C VAL A 48 -7.12 -3.77 -12.85
N LEU A 49 -6.22 -3.00 -13.49
CA LEU A 49 -5.56 -3.41 -14.72
C LEU A 49 -4.97 -4.82 -14.62
N GLN A 50 -5.45 -5.74 -15.45
CA GLN A 50 -4.94 -7.11 -15.56
C GLN A 50 -4.22 -7.31 -16.89
N PRO A 51 -3.14 -8.13 -16.95
CA PRO A 51 -2.63 -9.02 -15.90
C PRO A 51 -1.73 -8.33 -14.85
N ASP A 52 -1.49 -7.03 -14.97
CA ASP A 52 -0.52 -6.27 -14.17
C ASP A 52 -0.79 -6.37 -12.65
N GLY A 53 -2.06 -6.24 -12.24
CA GLY A 53 -2.47 -6.43 -10.85
C GLY A 53 -2.11 -7.82 -10.32
N ALA A 54 -2.37 -8.88 -11.10
CA ALA A 54 -1.99 -10.24 -10.73
C ALA A 54 -0.47 -10.44 -10.63
N HIS A 55 0.33 -9.81 -11.51
CA HIS A 55 1.79 -9.86 -11.42
C HIS A 55 2.29 -9.17 -10.15
N ILE A 56 1.76 -7.98 -9.83
CA ILE A 56 2.12 -7.25 -8.60
C ILE A 56 1.69 -8.04 -7.36
N HIS A 57 0.51 -8.68 -7.39
CA HIS A 57 0.06 -9.57 -6.32
C HIS A 57 1.05 -10.71 -6.09
N ALA A 58 1.50 -11.38 -7.17
CA ALA A 58 2.44 -12.48 -7.07
C ALA A 58 3.78 -12.05 -6.45
N LEU A 59 4.29 -10.85 -6.81
CA LEU A 59 5.47 -10.27 -6.19
C LEU A 59 5.27 -9.98 -4.70
N LEU A 60 4.12 -9.43 -4.32
CA LEU A 60 3.78 -9.16 -2.93
C LEU A 60 3.64 -10.44 -2.11
N ALA A 61 3.11 -11.52 -2.67
CA ALA A 61 2.92 -12.77 -1.95
C ALA A 61 4.23 -13.55 -1.76
N HIS A 62 5.26 -13.27 -2.56
CA HIS A 62 6.51 -14.04 -2.52
C HIS A 62 7.40 -13.66 -1.33
N GLY A 63 7.69 -14.65 -0.46
CA GLY A 63 8.67 -14.49 0.61
C GLY A 63 8.28 -13.57 1.76
N ARG A 64 6.99 -13.19 1.86
CA ARG A 64 6.49 -12.27 2.89
C ARG A 64 5.88 -12.97 4.08
N ARG A 65 5.82 -12.24 5.19
CA ARG A 65 5.13 -12.68 6.39
C ARG A 65 3.67 -12.22 6.35
N PRO A 66 2.72 -13.04 6.82
CA PRO A 66 1.36 -12.56 7.03
C PRO A 66 1.33 -11.31 7.90
N GLY A 67 0.47 -10.36 7.56
CA GLY A 67 0.34 -9.07 8.24
C GLY A 67 1.34 -8.01 7.76
N GLU A 68 2.34 -8.36 6.96
CA GLU A 68 3.40 -7.45 6.57
C GLU A 68 2.88 -6.34 5.63
N ILE A 69 3.21 -5.09 5.96
CA ILE A 69 2.94 -3.92 5.11
C ILE A 69 4.14 -3.72 4.20
N ILE A 70 3.90 -3.80 2.89
CA ILE A 70 4.90 -3.60 1.86
C ILE A 70 4.64 -2.27 1.15
N PRO A 71 5.49 -1.27 1.35
CA PRO A 71 5.43 -0.04 0.58
C PRO A 71 5.73 -0.30 -0.89
N LEU A 72 5.05 0.37 -1.81
CA LEU A 72 5.35 0.31 -3.24
C LEU A 72 6.81 0.68 -3.53
N SER A 73 7.38 1.60 -2.76
CA SER A 73 8.82 1.95 -2.83
C SER A 73 9.75 0.79 -2.50
N THR A 74 9.32 -0.13 -1.62
CA THR A 74 10.06 -1.37 -1.33
C THR A 74 10.01 -2.30 -2.54
N LEU A 75 8.86 -2.49 -3.18
CA LEU A 75 8.77 -3.28 -4.41
C LEU A 75 9.61 -2.66 -5.53
N THR A 76 9.53 -1.35 -5.73
CA THR A 76 10.37 -0.62 -6.68
C THR A 76 11.85 -0.87 -6.41
N HIS A 77 12.27 -0.84 -5.13
CA HIS A 77 13.66 -1.11 -4.77
C HIS A 77 14.09 -2.54 -5.13
N GLU A 78 13.26 -3.53 -4.82
CA GLU A 78 13.52 -4.94 -5.13
C GLU A 78 13.52 -5.23 -6.64
N LEU A 79 12.80 -4.44 -7.43
CA LEU A 79 12.82 -4.46 -8.89
C LEU A 79 13.96 -3.60 -9.45
N ASP A 80 15.16 -3.77 -8.90
CA ASP A 80 16.39 -3.08 -9.31
C ASP A 80 16.19 -1.55 -9.40
N GLY A 81 15.64 -0.96 -8.34
CA GLY A 81 15.34 0.47 -8.26
C GLY A 81 14.27 0.96 -9.23
N GLY A 82 13.42 0.06 -9.72
CA GLY A 82 12.29 0.34 -10.60
C GLY A 82 12.53 -0.01 -12.06
N THR A 83 13.75 -0.40 -12.42
CA THR A 83 14.07 -0.82 -13.80
C THR A 83 13.36 -2.10 -14.21
N GLY A 84 12.94 -2.93 -13.25
CA GLY A 84 12.15 -4.14 -13.48
C GLY A 84 10.65 -3.92 -13.71
N TRP A 85 10.11 -2.72 -13.48
CA TRP A 85 8.66 -2.49 -13.64
C TRP A 85 8.11 -2.83 -15.03
N PRO A 86 8.78 -2.52 -16.16
CA PRO A 86 8.26 -2.84 -17.49
C PRO A 86 8.02 -4.34 -17.75
N THR A 87 8.65 -5.24 -17.01
CA THR A 87 8.43 -6.70 -17.13
C THR A 87 7.34 -7.21 -16.17
N VAL A 88 6.96 -6.39 -15.19
CA VAL A 88 5.94 -6.70 -14.18
C VAL A 88 4.58 -6.14 -14.58
N GLY A 89 4.51 -4.83 -14.87
CA GLY A 89 3.27 -4.14 -15.20
C GLY A 89 3.30 -2.63 -14.93
N ASP A 90 2.24 -1.97 -15.34
CA ASP A 90 1.99 -0.53 -15.14
C ASP A 90 1.47 -0.27 -13.72
N TRP A 91 2.40 -0.12 -12.78
CA TRP A 91 2.08 0.15 -11.37
C TRP A 91 1.35 1.49 -11.17
N GLU A 92 1.58 2.49 -12.02
CA GLU A 92 0.94 3.80 -11.92
C GLU A 92 -0.56 3.67 -12.22
N ARG A 93 -0.90 2.93 -13.27
CA ARG A 93 -2.28 2.66 -13.61
C ARG A 93 -2.96 1.73 -12.61
N VAL A 94 -2.25 0.70 -12.13
CA VAL A 94 -2.77 -0.18 -11.06
C VAL A 94 -3.09 0.60 -9.79
N THR A 95 -2.18 1.47 -9.32
CA THR A 95 -2.44 2.29 -8.13
C THR A 95 -3.60 3.26 -8.34
N THR A 96 -3.75 3.82 -9.55
CA THR A 96 -4.91 4.65 -9.91
C THR A 96 -6.22 3.86 -9.79
N ASP A 97 -6.27 2.64 -10.32
CA ASP A 97 -7.45 1.76 -10.24
C ASP A 97 -7.77 1.38 -8.78
N LEU A 98 -6.75 1.11 -7.97
CA LEU A 98 -6.93 0.84 -6.53
C LEU A 98 -7.54 2.04 -5.80
N VAL A 99 -7.07 3.27 -6.05
CA VAL A 99 -7.69 4.48 -5.47
C VAL A 99 -9.16 4.58 -5.89
N HIS A 100 -9.48 4.26 -7.14
CA HIS A 100 -10.86 4.26 -7.61
C HIS A 100 -11.73 3.26 -6.85
N LEU A 101 -11.25 2.03 -6.62
CA LEU A 101 -11.99 1.02 -5.85
C LEU A 101 -12.28 1.47 -4.42
N VAL A 102 -11.25 1.96 -3.73
CA VAL A 102 -11.36 2.45 -2.35
C VAL A 102 -12.37 3.58 -2.26
N ARG A 103 -12.33 4.53 -3.20
CA ARG A 103 -13.25 5.68 -3.21
C ARG A 103 -14.71 5.32 -3.49
N HIS A 104 -14.96 4.19 -4.15
CA HIS A 104 -16.32 3.72 -4.43
C HIS A 104 -16.83 2.70 -3.40
N GLY A 105 -15.99 2.31 -2.43
CA GLY A 105 -16.33 1.28 -1.44
C GLY A 105 -16.40 -0.12 -2.04
N ASP A 106 -15.71 -0.36 -3.16
CA ASP A 106 -15.62 -1.68 -3.80
C ASP A 106 -14.57 -2.59 -3.14
N CYS A 107 -13.84 -2.08 -2.15
CA CYS A 107 -12.95 -2.83 -1.24
C CYS A 107 -12.76 -2.04 0.07
N ASP A 108 -12.32 -2.73 1.13
CA ASP A 108 -11.89 -2.09 2.37
C ASP A 108 -10.43 -1.62 2.24
N ALA A 109 -10.11 -0.49 2.88
CA ALA A 109 -8.77 0.07 2.93
C ALA A 109 -8.55 0.90 4.19
N LEU A 110 -7.27 1.08 4.56
CA LEU A 110 -6.86 2.14 5.48
C LEU A 110 -6.38 3.34 4.66
N SER A 111 -7.16 4.42 4.68
CA SER A 111 -6.84 5.69 4.03
C SER A 111 -6.25 6.68 5.02
N LEU A 112 -5.08 7.25 4.71
CA LEU A 112 -4.31 8.11 5.59
C LEU A 112 -3.93 9.44 4.92
N GLY A 113 -3.99 10.51 5.71
CA GLY A 113 -3.36 11.80 5.41
C GLY A 113 -2.01 11.89 6.08
N LEU A 114 -0.96 11.39 5.43
CA LEU A 114 0.38 11.46 6.01
C LEU A 114 0.97 12.87 5.84
N PRO A 115 1.67 13.41 6.87
CA PRO A 115 2.47 14.62 6.71
C PRO A 115 3.52 14.45 5.61
N ASP A 116 3.94 15.55 4.97
CA ASP A 116 4.85 15.53 3.81
C ASP A 116 6.12 14.72 4.03
N LEU A 117 6.77 14.87 5.20
CA LEU A 117 7.98 14.11 5.52
C LEU A 117 7.70 12.61 5.63
N ALA A 118 6.61 12.21 6.29
CA ALA A 118 6.22 10.82 6.43
C ALA A 118 5.89 10.21 5.07
N ARG A 119 5.15 10.94 4.23
CA ARG A 119 4.85 10.54 2.85
C ARG A 119 6.13 10.40 2.02
N ALA A 120 7.05 11.34 2.12
CA ALA A 120 8.34 11.26 1.42
C ALA A 120 9.17 10.04 1.86
N LEU A 121 9.19 9.72 3.16
CA LEU A 121 9.91 8.57 3.70
C LEU A 121 9.35 7.23 3.20
N ILE A 122 8.02 7.07 3.11
CA ILE A 122 7.44 5.84 2.58
C ILE A 122 7.56 5.73 1.05
N CYS A 123 7.69 6.84 0.33
CA CYS A 123 7.95 6.86 -1.12
C CYS A 123 9.42 6.61 -1.44
N ALA A 124 10.32 6.86 -0.49
CA ALA A 124 11.73 6.57 -0.62
C ALA A 124 12.01 5.06 -0.44
N GLY A 125 13.03 4.56 -1.16
CA GLY A 125 13.50 3.19 -1.01
C GLY A 125 13.96 2.89 0.43
N PRO A 126 13.99 1.62 0.84
CA PRO A 126 14.25 1.21 2.23
C PRO A 126 15.61 1.66 2.78
N HIS A 127 16.57 1.96 1.90
CA HIS A 127 17.92 2.43 2.25
C HIS A 127 18.19 3.88 1.79
N SER A 128 17.17 4.56 1.26
CA SER A 128 17.27 5.93 0.79
C SER A 128 17.18 6.93 1.94
N HIS A 129 17.64 8.15 1.68
CA HIS A 129 17.54 9.27 2.62
C HIS A 129 16.63 10.35 2.04
N VAL A 130 15.83 10.98 2.90
CA VAL A 130 15.02 12.14 2.60
C VAL A 130 15.66 13.36 3.24
N ARG A 131 15.88 14.41 2.45
CA ARG A 131 16.39 15.69 2.95
C ARG A 131 15.23 16.69 3.04
N ALA A 132 14.93 17.17 4.24
CA ALA A 132 14.04 18.30 4.43
C ALA A 132 14.86 19.59 4.50
N ILE A 133 14.35 20.66 3.90
CA ILE A 133 14.94 21.99 3.97
C ILE A 133 13.93 22.89 4.68
N ASP A 134 14.36 23.49 5.78
CA ASP A 134 13.56 24.51 6.43
C ASP A 134 13.60 25.80 5.61
N ALA A 135 12.45 26.24 5.10
CA ALA A 135 12.38 27.37 4.18
C ALA A 135 12.78 28.70 4.85
N ALA A 136 12.63 28.82 6.18
CA ALA A 136 12.91 30.05 6.91
C ALA A 136 14.41 30.23 7.22
N SER A 137 15.09 29.15 7.60
CA SER A 137 16.50 29.16 8.00
C SER A 137 17.46 28.64 6.93
N GLY A 138 16.94 27.96 5.90
CA GLY A 138 17.73 27.26 4.88
C GLY A 138 18.46 26.02 5.42
N GLN A 139 18.26 25.65 6.68
CA GLN A 139 18.89 24.49 7.29
C GLN A 139 18.32 23.19 6.70
N SER A 140 19.19 22.21 6.48
CA SER A 140 18.78 20.90 5.99
C SER A 140 18.88 19.83 7.08
N MET A 141 17.83 19.03 7.21
CA MET A 141 17.82 17.82 8.02
C MET A 141 17.77 16.60 7.10
N VAL A 142 18.43 15.51 7.49
CA VAL A 142 18.45 14.26 6.73
C VAL A 142 17.80 13.17 7.57
N TYR A 143 16.87 12.47 6.95
CA TYR A 143 16.11 11.37 7.51
C TYR A 143 16.37 10.10 6.70
N GLY A 144 16.41 8.95 7.33
CA GLY A 144 16.78 7.68 6.68
C GLY A 144 15.91 6.52 7.11
N ALA A 145 16.51 5.34 7.14
CA ALA A 145 15.82 4.08 7.40
C ALA A 145 15.13 4.04 8.78
N THR A 146 15.72 4.68 9.80
CA THR A 146 15.15 4.73 11.16
C THR A 146 13.81 5.47 11.17
N GLU A 147 13.75 6.66 10.56
CA GLU A 147 12.52 7.44 10.52
C GLU A 147 11.48 6.82 9.59
N ARG A 148 11.92 6.22 8.49
CA ARG A 148 11.04 5.41 7.64
C ARG A 148 10.41 4.25 8.42
N ALA A 149 11.20 3.54 9.24
CA ALA A 149 10.70 2.45 10.06
C ALA A 149 9.70 2.93 11.12
N ALA A 150 9.93 4.10 11.72
CA ALA A 150 8.99 4.70 12.67
C ALA A 150 7.65 5.02 11.99
N VAL A 151 7.67 5.61 10.79
CA VAL A 151 6.44 5.88 10.02
C VAL A 151 5.69 4.58 9.70
N LEU A 152 6.40 3.52 9.29
CA LEU A 152 5.78 2.23 9.01
C LEU A 152 5.18 1.57 10.27
N ALA A 153 5.84 1.70 11.42
CA ALA A 153 5.31 1.21 12.68
C ALA A 153 4.02 1.96 13.10
N ASP A 154 3.93 3.25 12.82
CA ASP A 154 2.70 4.03 13.03
C ASP A 154 1.57 3.54 12.12
N VAL A 155 1.85 3.33 10.82
CA VAL A 155 0.88 2.76 9.87
C VAL A 155 0.44 1.36 10.32
N GLU A 156 1.37 0.52 10.76
CA GLU A 156 1.10 -0.81 11.29
C GLU A 156 0.16 -0.76 12.50
N LYS A 157 0.36 0.20 13.41
CA LYS A 157 -0.54 0.38 14.56
C LYS A 157 -1.96 0.76 14.14
N PHE A 158 -2.11 1.66 13.16
CA PHE A 158 -3.43 2.02 12.63
C PHE A 158 -4.10 0.83 11.96
N LEU A 159 -3.36 0.08 11.14
CA LEU A 159 -3.87 -1.10 10.47
C LEU A 159 -4.28 -2.18 11.48
N ALA A 160 -3.43 -2.45 12.49
CA ALA A 160 -3.71 -3.42 13.56
C ALA A 160 -5.02 -3.11 14.29
N GLY A 161 -5.30 -1.82 14.55
CA GLY A 161 -6.56 -1.39 15.14
C GLY A 161 -7.77 -1.71 14.26
N LEU A 162 -7.66 -1.48 12.95
CA LEU A 162 -8.73 -1.75 11.99
C LEU A 162 -8.98 -3.26 11.82
N VAL A 163 -7.92 -4.05 11.64
CA VAL A 163 -8.03 -5.50 11.41
C VAL A 163 -8.41 -6.28 12.67
N ALA A 164 -8.20 -5.72 13.86
CA ALA A 164 -8.72 -6.29 15.10
C ALA A 164 -10.26 -6.33 15.13
N GLU A 165 -10.93 -5.41 14.43
CA GLU A 165 -12.38 -5.41 14.28
C GLU A 165 -12.83 -6.31 13.13
N ARG A 166 -12.21 -6.15 11.95
CA ARG A 166 -12.48 -6.95 10.76
C ARG A 166 -11.31 -6.84 9.77
N ASP A 167 -10.90 -7.95 9.18
CA ASP A 167 -9.90 -7.94 8.12
C ASP A 167 -10.33 -7.06 6.94
N LEU A 168 -9.37 -6.49 6.22
CA LEU A 168 -9.64 -5.72 5.01
C LEU A 168 -10.22 -6.63 3.92
N TRP A 169 -11.50 -6.44 3.62
CA TRP A 169 -12.15 -7.11 2.51
C TRP A 169 -11.56 -6.63 1.16
N PRO A 170 -11.02 -7.54 0.33
CA PRO A 170 -10.35 -7.19 -0.92
C PRO A 170 -11.29 -6.81 -2.09
N GLY A 171 -12.61 -6.92 -1.90
CA GLY A 171 -13.61 -6.76 -2.96
C GLY A 171 -14.19 -8.09 -3.44
N GLU A 172 -15.25 -8.01 -4.25
CA GLU A 172 -15.91 -9.18 -4.84
C GLU A 172 -15.25 -9.65 -6.14
N GLY A 173 -15.47 -10.91 -6.52
CA GLY A 173 -15.19 -11.40 -7.87
C GLY A 173 -13.71 -11.44 -8.24
N LEU A 174 -12.83 -11.59 -7.24
CA LEU A 174 -11.38 -11.66 -7.45
C LEU A 174 -11.00 -12.77 -8.43
N LEU A 175 -10.01 -12.48 -9.28
CA LEU A 175 -9.45 -13.48 -10.17
C LEU A 175 -8.72 -14.56 -9.35
N GLY A 176 -9.10 -15.82 -9.54
CA GLY A 176 -8.44 -16.96 -8.89
C GLY A 176 -6.99 -17.08 -9.35
N HIS A 177 -6.10 -17.51 -8.45
CA HIS A 177 -4.75 -17.93 -8.84
C HIS A 177 -4.85 -19.09 -9.83
N ALA A 178 -4.37 -18.87 -11.05
CA ALA A 178 -4.10 -19.95 -11.99
C ALA A 178 -2.82 -20.70 -11.57
#